data_AF-A0A0R0FGF4-F1
#
_entry.id   AF-A0A0R0FGF4-F1
#
_cell.length_a   1.000
_cell.length_b   1.000
_cell.length_c   1.000
_cell.angle_alpha   90.00
_cell.angle_beta   90.00
_cell.angle_gamma   90.00
#
_symmetry.space_group_name_H-M   'P 1'
#
loop_
_entity.id
_entity.type
_entity.pdbx_description
1 polymer ?
#
loop_
_entity_poly.entity_id
_entity_poly.type
_entity_poly.pdbx_seq_one_letter_code
_entity_poly.pdbx_strand_id
1 'polypeptide(L)'
;MKQLLLEPCFIFILLVISVTNTPTCLCVDDASYTNCSNAFSCGNNNFNLKYPFWGENRGNYCGGGPNLESEKLTCEAQVPKITINLIKYRVLGWENTSQILKVARDDYWDNNNICVNGDRNSTFDNSPFQYDYDGLVNVTLFYDCPASFSPSTIPSLPPSTVFSFPCGGGSFVYYTAQALPSSYEAPCKIVVIPIFQTNNDSLENSERIIEALQGGFEIEWTGNYEKCEKCTGSGGECGSVDGNFQCFCKDGPHSASCKERQKVYNNSHCSTNLIRPL
;
A
#
# COMPACT_ATOMS: atom_id res chain seq x y z
N MET A 1 69.12 -5.72 -38.61
CA MET A 1 67.90 -5.68 -37.77
C MET A 1 68.27 -5.08 -36.42
N LYS A 2 67.81 -3.86 -36.10
CA LYS A 2 67.94 -3.33 -34.73
C LYS A 2 66.84 -3.97 -33.89
N GLN A 3 67.23 -4.81 -32.94
CA GLN A 3 66.31 -5.33 -31.92
C GLN A 3 65.92 -4.15 -31.03
N LEU A 4 64.65 -3.77 -31.06
CA LEU A 4 64.05 -2.84 -30.12
C LEU A 4 63.95 -3.59 -28.78
N LEU A 5 64.93 -3.41 -27.89
CA LEU A 5 64.87 -3.95 -26.54
C LEU A 5 63.80 -3.17 -25.78
N LEU A 6 62.65 -3.80 -25.55
CA LEU A 6 61.60 -3.23 -24.70
C LEU A 6 62.18 -3.10 -23.28
N GLU A 7 62.36 -1.88 -22.78
CA GLU A 7 62.93 -1.68 -21.45
C GLU A 7 62.04 -2.33 -20.37
N PRO A 8 62.62 -2.86 -19.29
CA PRO A 8 61.88 -3.48 -18.18
C PRO A 8 60.76 -2.59 -17.62
N CYS A 9 60.95 -1.27 -17.64
CA CYS A 9 59.94 -0.29 -17.21
C CYS A 9 58.65 -0.37 -18.03
N PHE A 10 58.71 -0.60 -19.35
CA PHE A 10 57.51 -0.70 -20.18
C PHE A 10 56.68 -1.95 -19.86
N ILE A 11 57.34 -3.08 -19.57
CA ILE A 11 56.67 -4.32 -19.14
C ILE A 11 55.94 -4.07 -17.81
N PHE A 12 56.59 -3.37 -16.87
CA PHE A 12 56.00 -3.06 -15.57
C PHE A 12 54.77 -2.15 -15.69
N ILE A 13 54.84 -1.10 -16.53
CA ILE A 13 53.70 -0.20 -16.79
C ILE A 13 52.54 -0.96 -17.43
N LEU A 14 52.79 -1.83 -18.43
CA LEU A 14 51.74 -2.65 -19.04
C LEU A 14 51.10 -3.63 -18.05
N LEU A 15 51.89 -4.23 -17.15
CA LEU A 15 51.37 -5.07 -16.07
C LEU A 15 50.50 -4.29 -15.10
N VAL A 16 50.95 -3.11 -14.63
CA VAL A 16 50.14 -2.26 -13.75
C VAL A 16 48.86 -1.82 -14.46
N ILE A 17 48.92 -1.39 -15.72
CA ILE A 17 47.72 -1.05 -16.51
C ILE A 17 46.81 -2.27 -16.65
N SER A 18 47.34 -3.48 -16.87
CA SER A 18 46.52 -4.70 -16.96
C SER A 18 45.87 -5.08 -15.63
N VAL A 19 46.54 -4.82 -14.50
CA VAL A 19 46.02 -5.06 -13.15
C VAL A 19 45.04 -3.96 -12.72
N THR A 20 45.21 -2.71 -13.16
CA THR A 20 44.22 -1.64 -12.93
C THR A 20 43.05 -1.72 -13.91
N ASN A 21 43.25 -2.29 -15.10
CA ASN A 21 42.22 -2.55 -16.10
C ASN A 21 41.54 -3.91 -15.91
N THR A 22 41.83 -4.67 -14.84
CA THR A 22 40.95 -5.78 -14.48
C THR A 22 39.59 -5.15 -14.20
N PRO A 23 38.53 -5.47 -14.96
CA PRO A 23 37.20 -4.99 -14.63
C PRO A 23 36.98 -5.45 -13.20
N THR A 24 36.85 -4.51 -12.26
CA THR A 24 36.29 -4.83 -10.97
C THR A 24 34.96 -5.47 -11.31
N CYS A 25 34.78 -6.76 -11.02
CA CYS A 25 33.49 -7.40 -11.12
C CYS A 25 32.60 -6.68 -10.11
N LEU A 26 31.98 -5.59 -10.53
CA LEU A 26 30.86 -5.00 -9.82
C LEU A 26 29.82 -6.11 -9.87
N CYS A 27 29.65 -6.82 -8.76
CA CYS A 27 28.54 -7.73 -8.60
C CYS A 27 27.29 -6.89 -8.83
N VAL A 28 26.55 -7.19 -9.90
CA VAL A 28 25.24 -6.59 -10.10
C VAL A 28 24.38 -7.05 -8.94
N ASP A 29 23.78 -6.11 -8.23
CA ASP A 29 22.86 -6.42 -7.13
C ASP A 29 21.72 -7.31 -7.67
N ASP A 30 21.26 -8.26 -6.85
CA ASP A 30 20.15 -9.14 -7.21
C ASP A 30 18.94 -8.34 -7.74
N ALA A 31 18.30 -8.87 -8.78
CA ALA A 31 17.22 -8.16 -9.45
C ALA A 31 15.99 -8.00 -8.56
N SER A 32 15.70 -8.98 -7.68
CA SER A 32 14.60 -8.90 -6.72
C SER A 32 14.90 -7.87 -5.64
N TYR A 33 16.14 -7.84 -5.13
CA TYR A 33 16.60 -6.78 -4.22
C TYR A 33 16.41 -5.40 -4.85
N THR A 34 16.94 -5.20 -6.05
CA THR A 34 16.88 -3.92 -6.78
C THR A 34 15.43 -3.49 -7.03
N ASN A 35 14.54 -4.43 -7.39
CA ASN A 35 13.14 -4.11 -7.62
C ASN A 35 12.41 -3.74 -6.32
N CYS A 36 12.57 -4.53 -5.26
CA CYS A 36 11.90 -4.31 -3.98
C CYS A 36 12.46 -3.11 -3.19
N SER A 37 13.65 -2.60 -3.54
CA SER A 37 14.17 -1.33 -3.01
C SER A 37 13.40 -0.10 -3.48
N ASN A 38 12.71 -0.14 -4.62
CA ASN A 38 11.95 1.00 -5.14
C ASN A 38 10.62 1.16 -4.42
N ALA A 39 10.27 2.34 -3.94
CA ALA A 39 8.89 2.59 -3.52
C ALA A 39 7.92 2.52 -4.72
N PHE A 40 6.64 2.25 -4.46
CA PHE A 40 5.58 2.35 -5.46
C PHE A 40 5.52 3.77 -6.03
N SER A 41 5.44 3.90 -7.35
CA SER A 41 5.44 5.19 -8.05
C SER A 41 4.09 5.47 -8.69
N CYS A 42 3.48 6.61 -8.33
CA CYS A 42 2.22 7.05 -8.95
C CYS A 42 2.03 8.57 -8.79
N GLY A 43 2.04 9.33 -9.87
CA GLY A 43 1.98 10.80 -9.77
C GLY A 43 3.09 11.39 -8.91
N ASN A 44 2.77 12.49 -8.22
CA ASN A 44 3.72 13.25 -7.39
C ASN A 44 3.65 12.89 -5.90
N ASN A 45 3.03 11.76 -5.54
CA ASN A 45 2.95 11.37 -4.13
C ASN A 45 4.30 10.86 -3.61
N ASN A 46 4.57 11.08 -2.32
CA ASN A 46 5.78 10.62 -1.64
C ASN A 46 5.43 9.82 -0.38
N PHE A 47 4.51 8.86 -0.52
CA PHE A 47 4.06 8.04 0.61
C PHE A 47 5.06 6.93 0.99
N ASN A 48 6.14 6.76 0.22
CA ASN A 48 7.16 5.72 0.43
C ASN A 48 6.54 4.31 0.62
N LEU A 49 5.54 3.98 -0.20
CA LEU A 49 4.82 2.71 -0.19
C LEU A 49 5.75 1.58 -0.68
N LYS A 50 6.44 0.93 0.26
CA LYS A 50 7.30 -0.25 0.03
C LYS A 50 6.56 -1.51 0.47
N TYR A 51 7.27 -2.52 1.00
CA TYR A 51 6.65 -3.67 1.64
C TYR A 51 5.69 -3.20 2.74
N PRO A 52 4.45 -3.73 2.83
CA PRO A 52 3.94 -4.96 2.19
C PRO A 52 3.33 -4.79 0.79
N PHE A 53 3.41 -3.60 0.21
CA PHE A 53 2.73 -3.27 -1.04
C PHE A 53 3.54 -3.64 -2.29
N TRP A 54 2.82 -3.98 -3.35
CA TRP A 54 3.35 -4.23 -4.70
C TRP A 54 2.42 -3.65 -5.76
N GLY A 55 2.85 -3.67 -7.03
CA GLY A 55 2.08 -3.15 -8.16
C GLY A 55 2.87 -2.12 -8.97
N GLU A 56 2.43 -1.89 -10.21
CA GLU A 56 3.09 -1.01 -11.18
C GLU A 56 4.59 -1.34 -11.37
N ASN A 57 5.48 -0.57 -10.72
CA ASN A 57 6.93 -0.73 -10.79
C ASN A 57 7.51 -1.75 -9.78
N ARG A 58 6.69 -2.33 -8.89
CA ARG A 58 7.08 -3.34 -7.90
C ARG A 58 6.47 -4.70 -8.23
N GLY A 59 7.30 -5.71 -8.41
CA GLY A 59 6.88 -7.09 -8.65
C GLY A 59 6.06 -7.64 -7.47
N ASN A 60 5.18 -8.59 -7.74
CA ASN A 60 4.31 -9.20 -6.72
C ASN A 60 5.10 -9.85 -5.57
N TYR A 61 6.30 -10.35 -5.85
CA TYR A 61 7.22 -10.90 -4.85
C TYR A 61 7.72 -9.85 -3.85
N CYS A 62 7.54 -8.55 -4.08
CA CYS A 62 7.84 -7.51 -3.10
C CYS A 62 6.71 -7.26 -2.08
N GLY A 63 5.61 -8.02 -2.16
CA GLY A 63 4.45 -7.90 -1.30
C GLY A 63 4.49 -8.78 -0.04
N GLY A 64 3.57 -8.53 0.89
CA GLY A 64 3.44 -9.19 2.20
C GLY A 64 3.02 -10.66 2.16
N GLY A 65 2.11 -11.01 1.25
CA GLY A 65 1.57 -12.37 1.11
C GLY A 65 0.74 -12.82 2.32
N PRO A 66 0.02 -13.97 2.26
CA PRO A 66 -0.33 -14.77 1.08
C PRO A 66 -1.49 -14.18 0.26
N ASN A 67 -2.24 -13.22 0.80
CA ASN A 67 -3.36 -12.55 0.12
C ASN A 67 -2.88 -11.35 -0.71
N LEU A 68 -1.99 -11.62 -1.67
CA LEU A 68 -1.27 -10.62 -2.46
C LEU A 68 -2.21 -9.57 -3.07
N GLU A 69 -3.39 -9.95 -3.54
CA GLU A 69 -4.31 -8.99 -4.17
C GLU A 69 -4.80 -7.89 -3.22
N SER A 70 -4.91 -8.16 -1.91
CA SER A 70 -5.31 -7.13 -0.93
C SER A 70 -4.22 -6.10 -0.63
N GLU A 71 -2.98 -6.36 -1.07
CA GLU A 71 -1.80 -5.51 -0.88
C GLU A 71 -1.33 -4.91 -2.22
N LYS A 72 -2.06 -5.17 -3.30
CA LYS A 72 -1.78 -4.69 -4.64
C LYS A 72 -2.24 -3.25 -4.79
N LEU A 73 -1.31 -2.40 -5.18
CA LEU A 73 -1.54 -1.02 -5.55
C LEU A 73 -1.67 -0.89 -7.07
N THR A 74 -2.53 0.05 -7.49
CA THR A 74 -2.71 0.46 -8.88
C THR A 74 -2.62 1.98 -8.97
N CYS A 75 -2.13 2.51 -10.10
CA CYS A 75 -2.09 3.95 -10.34
C CYS A 75 -3.20 4.38 -11.31
N GLU A 76 -4.27 4.96 -10.80
CA GLU A 76 -5.39 5.45 -11.62
C GLU A 76 -5.45 6.97 -11.57
N ALA A 77 -5.38 7.63 -12.73
CA ALA A 77 -5.39 9.10 -12.83
C ALA A 77 -4.38 9.80 -11.90
N GLN A 78 -3.16 9.25 -11.79
CA GLN A 78 -2.09 9.72 -10.91
C GLN A 78 -2.39 9.60 -9.39
N VAL A 79 -3.38 8.77 -9.01
CA VAL A 79 -3.75 8.50 -7.62
C VAL A 79 -3.45 7.02 -7.28
N PRO A 80 -2.68 6.74 -6.21
CA PRO A 80 -2.48 5.37 -5.74
C PRO A 80 -3.79 4.82 -5.16
N LYS A 81 -4.19 3.63 -5.60
CA LYS A 81 -5.41 2.96 -5.14
C LYS A 81 -5.12 1.53 -4.71
N ILE A 82 -5.89 1.03 -3.75
CA ILE A 82 -5.86 -0.33 -3.23
C ILE A 82 -7.28 -0.90 -3.24
N THR A 83 -7.43 -2.19 -3.52
CA THR A 83 -8.73 -2.86 -3.48
C THR A 83 -8.72 -3.96 -2.42
N ILE A 84 -9.59 -3.83 -1.41
CA ILE A 84 -9.72 -4.81 -0.33
C ILE A 84 -11.18 -5.25 -0.27
N ASN A 85 -11.41 -6.57 -0.33
CA ASN A 85 -12.74 -7.18 -0.30
C ASN A 85 -13.74 -6.53 -1.29
N LEU A 86 -13.28 -6.32 -2.54
CA LEU A 86 -14.04 -5.72 -3.66
C LEU A 86 -14.36 -4.23 -3.52
N ILE A 87 -13.85 -3.58 -2.48
CA ILE A 87 -13.98 -2.14 -2.29
C ILE A 87 -12.67 -1.46 -2.68
N LYS A 88 -12.77 -0.44 -3.54
CA LYS A 88 -11.62 0.34 -3.99
C LYS A 88 -11.45 1.58 -3.10
N TYR A 89 -10.23 1.81 -2.67
CA TYR A 89 -9.84 2.93 -1.86
C TYR A 89 -8.73 3.74 -2.52
N ARG A 90 -8.75 5.05 -2.33
CA ARG A 90 -7.63 5.95 -2.58
C ARG A 90 -6.70 5.91 -1.38
N VAL A 91 -5.40 5.77 -1.64
CA VAL A 91 -4.37 5.88 -0.60
C VAL A 91 -4.03 7.35 -0.41
N LEU A 92 -4.20 7.85 0.81
CA LEU A 92 -3.97 9.24 1.17
C LEU A 92 -2.68 9.44 1.99
N GLY A 93 -2.12 8.37 2.53
CA GLY A 93 -0.88 8.39 3.31
C GLY A 93 -0.51 7.01 3.83
N TRP A 94 0.75 6.84 4.20
CA TRP A 94 1.29 5.65 4.82
C TRP A 94 2.31 6.03 5.88
N GLU A 95 2.11 5.55 7.11
CA GLU A 95 3.07 5.67 8.19
C GLU A 95 3.78 4.32 8.38
N ASN A 96 5.04 4.26 7.95
CA ASN A 96 5.80 3.03 7.95
C ASN A 96 6.16 2.53 9.36
N THR A 97 6.18 3.41 10.37
CA THR A 97 6.56 2.98 11.73
C THR A 97 5.41 2.24 12.42
N SER A 98 4.20 2.79 12.35
CA SER A 98 2.99 2.21 12.94
C SER A 98 2.24 1.28 12.00
N GLN A 99 2.68 1.14 10.73
CA GLN A 99 2.03 0.35 9.70
C GLN A 99 0.58 0.80 9.43
N ILE A 100 0.34 2.11 9.50
CA ILE A 100 -0.98 2.72 9.30
C ILE A 100 -1.12 3.24 7.87
N LEU A 101 -2.13 2.76 7.16
CA LEU A 101 -2.54 3.24 5.85
C LEU A 101 -3.78 4.14 5.99
N LYS A 102 -3.65 5.38 5.56
CA LYS A 102 -4.80 6.29 5.47
C LYS A 102 -5.48 6.12 4.12
N VAL A 103 -6.76 5.83 4.13
CA VAL A 103 -7.55 5.52 2.93
C VAL A 103 -8.87 6.27 2.89
N ALA A 104 -9.35 6.59 1.70
CA ALA A 104 -10.72 7.06 1.46
C ALA A 104 -11.39 6.19 0.40
N ARG A 105 -12.69 5.98 0.53
CA ARG A 105 -13.48 5.23 -0.44
C ARG A 105 -13.48 5.94 -1.80
N ASP A 106 -13.09 5.24 -2.86
CA ASP A 106 -12.92 5.85 -4.19
C ASP A 106 -14.25 6.28 -4.80
N ASP A 107 -15.34 5.58 -4.49
CA ASP A 107 -16.69 5.85 -4.97
C ASP A 107 -17.31 7.15 -4.43
N TYR A 108 -16.83 7.67 -3.29
CA TYR A 108 -17.26 8.96 -2.72
C TYR A 108 -16.39 10.15 -3.14
N TRP A 109 -15.45 9.94 -4.06
CA TRP A 109 -14.52 10.98 -4.46
C TRP A 109 -15.04 11.83 -5.61
N ASP A 110 -15.59 11.18 -6.63
CA ASP A 110 -15.94 11.85 -7.87
C ASP A 110 -17.31 12.54 -7.76
N ASN A 111 -17.53 13.59 -8.57
CA ASN A 111 -18.79 14.35 -8.67
C ASN A 111 -19.27 15.08 -7.41
N ASN A 112 -18.43 15.17 -6.36
CA ASN A 112 -18.71 15.94 -5.14
C ASN A 112 -20.09 15.61 -4.54
N ASN A 113 -20.43 14.33 -4.45
CA ASN A 113 -21.68 13.87 -3.86
C ASN A 113 -21.51 12.51 -3.19
N ILE A 114 -22.49 12.16 -2.37
CA ILE A 114 -22.60 10.85 -1.71
C ILE A 114 -23.70 9.99 -2.33
N CYS A 115 -24.13 10.30 -3.55
CA CYS A 115 -25.23 9.66 -4.24
C CYS A 115 -24.72 8.48 -5.07
N VAL A 116 -24.04 7.56 -4.40
CA VAL A 116 -23.39 6.42 -5.03
C VAL A 116 -24.33 5.22 -5.05
N ASN A 117 -24.26 4.39 -6.08
CA ASN A 117 -24.93 3.08 -6.12
C ASN A 117 -24.12 2.03 -5.32
N GLY A 118 -23.62 2.39 -4.14
CA GLY A 118 -22.81 1.54 -3.29
C GLY A 118 -23.63 1.01 -2.13
N ASP A 119 -23.72 -0.31 -1.98
CA ASP A 119 -24.49 -0.99 -0.93
C ASP A 119 -23.60 -1.80 0.04
N ARG A 120 -22.28 -1.60 -0.02
CA ARG A 120 -21.30 -2.43 0.70
C ARG A 120 -20.53 -1.65 1.73
N ASN A 121 -20.59 -2.15 2.96
CA ASN A 121 -19.66 -1.77 4.01
C ASN A 121 -18.24 -2.13 3.61
N SER A 122 -17.30 -1.31 4.07
CA SER A 122 -15.89 -1.64 4.06
C SER A 122 -15.67 -2.81 5.05
N THR A 123 -15.10 -3.91 4.59
CA THR A 123 -14.74 -5.06 5.46
C THR A 123 -13.29 -5.43 5.21
N PHE A 124 -12.58 -5.80 6.27
CA PHE A 124 -11.18 -6.21 6.21
C PHE A 124 -10.96 -7.66 6.63
N ASP A 125 -12.06 -8.42 6.80
CA ASP A 125 -12.02 -9.85 7.12
C ASP A 125 -11.18 -10.61 6.10
N ASN A 126 -10.37 -11.56 6.59
CA ASN A 126 -9.46 -12.37 5.79
C ASN A 126 -8.43 -11.57 4.98
N SER A 127 -8.17 -10.30 5.34
CA SER A 127 -7.08 -9.49 4.81
C SER A 127 -6.08 -9.17 5.93
N PRO A 128 -4.84 -8.76 5.62
CA PRO A 128 -3.87 -8.32 6.63
C PRO A 128 -4.13 -6.86 7.07
N PHE A 129 -5.39 -6.43 7.12
CA PHE A 129 -5.78 -5.09 7.54
C PHE A 129 -6.84 -5.14 8.63
N GLN A 130 -6.84 -4.13 9.49
CA GLN A 130 -7.93 -3.88 10.44
C GLN A 130 -8.16 -2.37 10.58
N TYR A 131 -9.34 -1.98 11.05
CA TYR A 131 -9.58 -0.58 11.40
C TYR A 131 -8.67 -0.18 12.56
N ASP A 132 -7.97 0.94 12.41
CA ASP A 132 -7.41 1.64 13.56
C ASP A 132 -8.48 2.56 14.12
N TYR A 133 -9.18 2.10 15.16
CA TYR A 133 -10.34 2.82 15.68
C TYR A 133 -9.99 4.08 16.49
N ASP A 134 -8.69 4.39 16.71
CA ASP A 134 -8.33 5.60 17.43
C ASP A 134 -8.83 6.86 16.69
N GLY A 135 -9.57 7.70 17.40
CA GLY A 135 -10.13 8.92 16.84
C GLY A 135 -11.12 8.73 15.68
N LEU A 136 -11.70 7.54 15.47
CA LEU A 136 -12.71 7.31 14.42
C LEU A 136 -14.15 7.27 14.96
N VAL A 137 -15.09 7.76 14.16
CA VAL A 137 -16.54 7.65 14.37
C VAL A 137 -17.22 7.15 13.10
N ASN A 138 -18.25 6.33 13.27
CA ASN A 138 -19.01 5.78 12.16
C ASN A 138 -20.12 6.74 11.72
N VAL A 139 -20.10 7.11 10.44
CA VAL A 139 -21.27 7.67 9.76
C VAL A 139 -22.07 6.54 9.14
N THR A 140 -23.36 6.52 9.42
CA THR A 140 -24.32 5.65 8.77
C THR A 140 -25.05 6.40 7.67
N LEU A 141 -25.03 5.85 6.47
CA LEU A 141 -25.70 6.35 5.26
C LEU A 141 -26.91 5.45 4.95
N PHE A 142 -28.03 6.06 4.60
CA PHE A 142 -29.27 5.39 4.24
C PHE A 142 -29.62 5.70 2.78
N TYR A 143 -29.58 4.66 1.94
CA TYR A 143 -29.89 4.70 0.52
C TYR A 143 -31.22 4.01 0.22
N ASP A 144 -31.82 4.32 -0.93
CA ASP A 144 -33.02 3.66 -1.47
C ASP A 144 -34.18 3.59 -0.47
N CYS A 145 -34.30 4.60 0.39
CA CYS A 145 -35.38 4.68 1.37
C CYS A 145 -36.75 4.84 0.69
N PRO A 146 -37.83 4.22 1.21
CA PRO A 146 -39.17 4.46 0.71
C PRO A 146 -39.60 5.90 0.97
N ALA A 147 -40.54 6.42 0.17
CA ALA A 147 -41.06 7.79 0.33
C ALA A 147 -41.69 8.07 1.71
N SER A 148 -42.06 7.03 2.47
CA SER A 148 -42.56 7.12 3.84
C SER A 148 -41.45 7.25 4.89
N PHE A 149 -40.17 7.07 4.52
CA PHE A 149 -39.06 7.21 5.45
C PHE A 149 -38.96 8.66 5.93
N SER A 150 -38.85 8.82 7.24
CA SER A 150 -38.61 10.11 7.86
C SER A 150 -37.59 9.94 8.98
N PRO A 151 -36.63 10.87 9.15
CA PRO A 151 -35.72 10.93 10.29
C PRO A 151 -36.38 10.64 11.65
N SER A 152 -37.60 11.12 11.86
CA SER A 152 -38.36 10.92 13.10
C SER A 152 -38.76 9.46 13.37
N THR A 153 -38.57 8.56 12.40
CA THR A 153 -38.90 7.14 12.54
C THR A 153 -37.76 6.32 13.16
N ILE A 154 -36.54 6.86 13.27
CA ILE A 154 -35.43 6.17 13.94
C ILE A 154 -35.63 6.28 15.45
N PRO A 155 -35.90 5.17 16.17
CA PRO A 155 -36.11 5.24 17.62
C PRO A 155 -34.88 5.80 18.33
N SER A 156 -35.10 6.59 19.39
CA SER A 156 -34.06 7.16 20.27
C SER A 156 -33.04 8.13 19.63
N LEU A 157 -33.16 8.45 18.34
CA LEU A 157 -32.37 9.52 17.72
C LEU A 157 -33.19 10.82 17.65
N PRO A 158 -32.64 11.97 18.07
CA PRO A 158 -33.28 13.25 17.81
C PRO A 158 -33.39 13.48 16.28
N PRO A 159 -34.53 13.95 15.74
CA PRO A 159 -34.64 14.20 14.30
C PRO A 159 -33.59 15.19 13.76
N SER A 160 -33.07 16.07 14.62
CA SER A 160 -32.01 17.03 14.28
C SER A 160 -30.63 16.41 14.07
N THR A 161 -30.43 15.13 14.38
CA THR A 161 -29.13 14.45 14.21
C THR A 161 -29.07 13.58 12.96
N VAL A 162 -30.13 13.57 12.15
CA VAL A 162 -30.21 12.83 10.89
C VAL A 162 -30.36 13.87 9.77
N PHE A 163 -29.36 13.91 8.90
CA PHE A 163 -29.27 14.88 7.82
C PHE A 163 -29.63 14.23 6.50
N SER A 164 -29.83 15.04 5.46
CA SER A 164 -30.16 14.57 4.12
C SER A 164 -29.30 15.25 3.07
N PHE A 165 -28.84 14.47 2.09
CA PHE A 165 -28.13 14.93 0.92
C PHE A 165 -29.00 14.73 -0.33
N PRO A 166 -29.25 15.76 -1.15
CA PRO A 166 -30.09 15.63 -2.34
C PRO A 166 -29.35 14.92 -3.48
N CYS A 167 -29.99 13.92 -4.08
CA CYS A 167 -29.43 13.13 -5.21
C CYS A 167 -30.11 13.40 -6.56
N GLY A 168 -31.00 14.39 -6.61
CA GLY A 168 -31.78 14.70 -7.82
C GLY A 168 -32.99 13.77 -7.97
N GLY A 169 -33.94 14.18 -8.85
CA GLY A 169 -35.17 13.41 -9.09
C GLY A 169 -36.07 13.23 -7.86
N GLY A 170 -35.88 14.02 -6.80
CA GLY A 170 -36.58 13.86 -5.51
C GLY A 170 -36.01 12.76 -4.61
N SER A 171 -34.88 12.14 -4.98
CA SER A 171 -34.17 11.16 -4.16
C SER A 171 -33.20 11.85 -3.18
N PHE A 172 -33.04 11.24 -2.01
CA PHE A 172 -32.14 11.69 -0.95
C PHE A 172 -31.37 10.52 -0.37
N VAL A 173 -30.13 10.79 0.03
CA VAL A 173 -29.38 9.94 0.97
C VAL A 173 -29.49 10.58 2.33
N TYR A 174 -29.93 9.82 3.33
CA TYR A 174 -29.93 10.29 4.71
C TYR A 174 -28.64 9.84 5.40
N TYR A 175 -28.18 10.58 6.40
CA TYR A 175 -26.99 10.18 7.14
C TYR A 175 -26.98 10.67 8.59
N THR A 176 -26.27 9.93 9.44
CA THR A 176 -26.07 10.29 10.85
C THR A 176 -24.77 9.70 11.36
N ALA A 177 -24.09 10.43 12.25
CA ALA A 177 -22.97 9.89 13.04
C ALA A 177 -23.41 9.39 14.43
N GLN A 178 -24.71 9.46 14.74
CA GLN A 178 -25.24 8.89 15.97
C GLN A 178 -25.33 7.38 15.86
N ALA A 179 -24.98 6.70 16.94
CA ALA A 179 -25.11 5.25 17.02
C ALA A 179 -26.59 4.84 16.89
N LEU A 180 -26.87 3.91 15.98
CA LEU A 180 -28.20 3.33 15.84
C LEU A 180 -28.48 2.32 16.94
N PRO A 181 -29.75 2.16 17.38
CA PRO A 181 -30.13 1.07 18.26
C PRO A 181 -29.79 -0.28 17.61
N SER A 182 -29.28 -1.24 18.39
CA SER A 182 -28.95 -2.58 17.88
C SER A 182 -30.16 -3.34 17.30
N SER A 183 -31.38 -2.96 17.71
CA SER A 183 -32.64 -3.51 17.20
C SER A 183 -33.21 -2.76 15.99
N TYR A 184 -32.52 -1.74 15.47
CA TYR A 184 -33.04 -0.91 14.39
C TYR A 184 -32.90 -1.61 13.04
N GLU A 185 -34.04 -1.91 12.41
CA GLU A 185 -34.12 -2.38 11.04
C GLU A 185 -34.55 -1.22 10.13
N ALA A 186 -33.60 -0.64 9.40
CA ALA A 186 -33.94 0.44 8.47
C ALA A 186 -34.73 -0.13 7.28
N PRO A 187 -35.79 0.55 6.80
CA PRO A 187 -36.41 0.23 5.52
C PRO A 187 -35.55 0.73 4.33
N CYS A 188 -34.25 0.95 4.54
CA CYS A 188 -33.30 1.52 3.61
C CYS A 188 -32.09 0.58 3.50
N LYS A 189 -31.31 0.70 2.43
CA LYS A 189 -29.97 0.10 2.39
C LYS A 189 -29.04 0.92 3.29
N ILE A 190 -28.29 0.23 4.16
CA ILE A 190 -27.39 0.87 5.11
C ILE A 190 -25.94 0.66 4.66
N VAL A 191 -25.18 1.76 4.62
CA VAL A 191 -23.72 1.72 4.48
C VAL A 191 -23.10 2.49 5.65
N VAL A 192 -22.16 1.85 6.35
CA VAL A 192 -21.42 2.45 7.46
C VAL A 192 -19.99 2.72 7.01
N ILE A 193 -19.55 3.96 7.19
CA ILE A 193 -18.19 4.41 6.83
C ILE A 193 -17.59 5.16 8.02
N PRO A 194 -16.40 4.77 8.50
CA PRO A 194 -15.70 5.54 9.50
C PRO A 194 -15.13 6.83 8.91
N ILE A 195 -15.12 7.87 9.74
CA ILE A 195 -14.46 9.16 9.49
C ILE A 195 -13.68 9.56 10.75
N PHE A 196 -12.72 10.47 10.61
CA PHE A 196 -12.08 11.07 11.78
C PHE A 196 -13.09 11.86 12.63
N GLN A 197 -13.01 11.71 13.96
CA GLN A 197 -13.86 12.38 14.94
C GLN A 197 -13.81 13.92 14.80
N THR A 198 -12.68 14.47 14.36
CA THR A 198 -12.53 15.91 14.08
C THR A 198 -13.47 16.42 12.98
N ASN A 199 -13.99 15.53 12.14
CA ASN A 199 -14.95 15.86 11.09
C ASN A 199 -16.42 15.67 11.53
N ASN A 200 -16.67 15.19 12.75
CA ASN A 200 -18.01 14.86 13.25
C ASN A 200 -18.89 16.09 13.53
N ASP A 201 -18.34 17.13 14.17
CA ASP A 201 -19.07 18.34 14.59
C ASP A 201 -19.61 19.17 13.41
N SER A 202 -19.31 18.70 12.20
CA SER A 202 -19.44 19.41 10.95
C SER A 202 -20.55 18.85 10.05
N LEU A 203 -21.15 17.71 10.41
CA LEU A 203 -22.05 16.96 9.53
C LEU A 203 -23.41 17.62 9.25
N GLU A 204 -23.77 18.67 10.00
CA GLU A 204 -24.98 19.47 9.74
C GLU A 204 -24.98 20.13 8.35
N ASN A 205 -23.80 20.40 7.77
CA ASN A 205 -23.68 20.89 6.41
C ASN A 205 -23.45 19.71 5.43
N SER A 206 -24.29 19.62 4.39
CA SER A 206 -24.15 18.61 3.34
C SER A 206 -22.82 18.66 2.57
N GLU A 207 -22.15 19.81 2.50
CA GLU A 207 -20.81 19.89 1.89
C GLU A 207 -19.75 19.22 2.78
N ARG A 208 -19.92 19.31 4.10
CA ARG A 208 -18.96 18.78 5.08
C ARG A 208 -19.00 17.26 5.19
N ILE A 209 -20.11 16.59 4.87
CA ILE A 209 -20.12 15.12 4.80
C ILE A 209 -19.23 14.62 3.63
N ILE A 210 -19.19 15.33 2.51
CA ILE A 210 -18.31 14.96 1.38
C ILE A 210 -16.85 15.11 1.82
N GLU A 211 -16.51 16.26 2.41
CA GLU A 211 -15.16 16.51 2.95
C GLU A 211 -14.77 15.46 4.00
N ALA A 212 -15.70 15.06 4.88
CA ALA A 212 -15.46 14.05 5.89
C ALA A 212 -15.14 12.68 5.30
N LEU A 213 -15.89 12.25 4.28
CA LEU A 213 -15.68 10.97 3.59
C LEU A 213 -14.40 11.00 2.73
N GLN A 214 -14.12 12.12 2.06
CA GLN A 214 -12.88 12.32 1.29
C GLN A 214 -11.64 12.44 2.18
N GLY A 215 -11.81 12.92 3.42
CA GLY A 215 -10.76 12.94 4.44
C GLY A 215 -10.30 11.53 4.86
N GLY A 216 -11.13 10.52 4.61
CA GLY A 216 -10.82 9.11 4.81
C GLY A 216 -10.81 8.68 6.28
N PHE A 217 -10.16 7.55 6.49
CA PHE A 217 -9.95 6.89 7.79
C PHE A 217 -8.66 6.07 7.75
N GLU A 218 -8.25 5.55 8.89
CA GLU A 218 -7.01 4.79 9.04
C GLU A 218 -7.27 3.30 9.23
N ILE A 219 -6.44 2.49 8.57
CA ILE A 219 -6.38 1.04 8.74
C ILE A 219 -4.95 0.63 9.06
N GLU A 220 -4.79 -0.29 9.98
CA GLU A 220 -3.49 -0.87 10.35
C GLU A 220 -3.24 -2.12 9.52
N TRP A 221 -2.04 -2.26 8.96
CA TRP A 221 -1.57 -3.52 8.39
C TRP A 221 -1.05 -4.45 9.48
N THR A 222 -1.63 -5.65 9.59
CA THR A 222 -1.45 -6.58 10.72
C THR A 222 -0.48 -7.73 10.43
N GLY A 223 0.29 -7.64 9.34
CA GLY A 223 1.27 -8.67 9.02
C GLY A 223 2.50 -8.64 9.94
N ASN A 224 3.37 -9.65 9.82
CA ASN A 224 4.56 -9.76 10.68
C ASN A 224 5.66 -8.80 10.19
N TYR A 225 5.63 -7.55 10.66
CA TYR A 225 6.65 -6.55 10.36
C TYR A 225 8.01 -6.89 11.00
N GLU A 226 8.05 -7.61 12.13
CA GLU A 226 9.31 -7.97 12.83
C GLU A 226 10.28 -8.74 11.92
N LYS A 227 9.77 -9.67 11.10
CA LYS A 227 10.59 -10.38 10.09
C LYS A 227 11.18 -9.41 9.07
N CYS A 228 10.38 -8.44 8.65
CA CYS A 228 10.81 -7.41 7.72
C CYS A 228 11.85 -6.47 8.35
N GLU A 229 11.67 -6.08 9.61
CA GLU A 229 12.63 -5.27 10.36
C GLU A 229 13.99 -5.99 10.49
N LYS A 230 13.99 -7.30 10.79
CA LYS A 230 15.22 -8.09 10.80
C LYS A 230 15.92 -8.10 9.44
N CYS A 231 15.16 -8.25 8.36
CA CYS A 231 15.69 -8.23 6.99
C CYS A 231 16.29 -6.86 6.63
N THR A 232 15.52 -5.79 6.81
CA THR A 232 15.96 -4.41 6.50
C THR A 232 17.12 -3.96 7.37
N GLY A 233 17.14 -4.31 8.66
CA GLY A 233 18.28 -4.07 9.56
C GLY A 233 19.57 -4.79 9.16
N SER A 234 19.47 -5.82 8.31
CA SER A 234 20.62 -6.51 7.72
C SER A 234 21.03 -5.96 6.34
N GLY A 235 20.33 -4.97 5.81
CA GLY A 235 20.56 -4.35 4.50
C GLY A 235 19.77 -4.97 3.34
N GLY A 236 18.75 -5.79 3.64
CA GLY A 236 17.87 -6.42 2.65
C GLY A 236 16.55 -5.67 2.43
N GLU A 237 15.76 -6.18 1.49
CA GLU A 237 14.40 -5.73 1.21
C GLU A 237 13.42 -6.88 1.39
N CYS A 238 12.27 -6.58 1.97
CA CYS A 238 11.28 -7.58 2.31
C CYS A 238 10.40 -7.95 1.12
N GLY A 239 9.92 -9.18 1.12
CA GLY A 239 8.93 -9.64 0.17
C GLY A 239 8.47 -11.06 0.50
N SER A 240 7.89 -11.71 -0.49
CA SER A 240 7.40 -13.08 -0.37
C SER A 240 7.62 -13.90 -1.64
N VAL A 241 7.83 -15.20 -1.46
CA VAL A 241 7.86 -16.21 -2.52
C VAL A 241 6.88 -17.31 -2.13
N ASP A 242 5.94 -17.63 -3.03
CA ASP A 242 4.92 -18.66 -2.80
C ASP A 242 4.15 -18.46 -1.47
N GLY A 243 3.89 -17.20 -1.10
CA GLY A 243 3.20 -16.82 0.14
C GLY A 243 4.06 -16.90 1.41
N ASN A 244 5.34 -17.24 1.31
CA ASN A 244 6.27 -17.28 2.43
C ASN A 244 7.16 -16.03 2.42
N PHE A 245 7.43 -15.48 3.60
CA PHE A 245 8.36 -14.36 3.76
C PHE A 245 9.74 -14.68 3.16
N GLN A 246 10.31 -13.71 2.46
CA GLN A 246 11.63 -13.76 1.85
C GLN A 246 12.37 -12.43 2.11
N CYS A 247 13.63 -12.51 2.49
CA CYS A 247 14.52 -11.35 2.53
C CYS A 247 15.36 -11.32 1.24
N PHE A 248 15.18 -10.32 0.39
CA PHE A 248 16.02 -10.12 -0.79
C PHE A 248 17.26 -9.33 -0.42
N CYS A 249 18.44 -9.84 -0.76
CA CYS A 249 19.71 -9.21 -0.49
C CYS A 249 20.47 -8.98 -1.79
N LYS A 250 21.48 -8.10 -1.77
CA LYS A 250 22.32 -7.82 -2.94
C LYS A 250 22.96 -9.06 -3.55
N ASP A 251 23.28 -10.06 -2.72
CA ASP A 251 23.89 -11.32 -3.13
C ASP A 251 22.87 -12.46 -3.37
N GLY A 252 21.58 -12.16 -3.34
CA GLY A 252 20.47 -13.09 -3.60
C GLY A 252 19.47 -13.19 -2.45
N PRO A 253 18.41 -14.01 -2.58
CA PRO A 253 17.39 -14.19 -1.55
C PRO A 253 17.89 -15.03 -0.35
N HIS A 254 17.58 -14.60 0.87
CA HIS A 254 17.81 -15.30 2.15
C HIS A 254 16.51 -15.43 2.95
N SER A 255 16.39 -16.46 3.78
CA SER A 255 15.15 -16.75 4.52
C SER A 255 14.76 -15.68 5.55
N ALA A 256 15.73 -14.92 6.08
CA ALA A 256 15.46 -13.94 7.15
C ALA A 256 16.33 -12.67 7.11
N SER A 257 17.61 -12.77 6.74
CA SER A 257 18.56 -11.63 6.78
C SER A 257 19.78 -11.86 5.88
N CYS A 258 20.44 -10.78 5.46
CA CYS A 258 21.57 -10.79 4.52
C CYS A 258 22.94 -11.15 5.12
N LYS A 259 23.01 -11.49 6.42
CA LYS A 259 24.28 -11.78 7.13
C LYS A 259 24.48 -13.26 7.48
N GLU A 260 23.56 -14.14 7.09
CA GLU A 260 23.68 -15.58 7.35
C GLU A 260 24.57 -16.29 6.32
N ARG A 261 25.88 -16.01 6.33
CA ARG A 261 26.88 -17.01 5.89
C ARG A 261 27.34 -17.82 7.11
N GLN A 262 26.63 -18.89 7.43
CA GLN A 262 27.26 -20.01 8.12
C GLN A 262 28.27 -20.65 7.15
N LYS A 263 29.45 -21.04 7.68
CA LYS A 263 30.56 -21.66 6.94
C LYS A 263 30.09 -22.82 6.04
N VAL A 264 29.93 -22.57 4.74
CA VAL A 264 30.03 -23.62 3.72
C VAL A 264 31.13 -23.18 2.76
N TYR A 265 32.27 -23.86 2.90
CA TYR A 265 33.32 -23.88 1.90
C TYR A 265 32.68 -24.46 0.63
N ASN A 266 32.49 -23.65 -0.42
CA ASN A 266 32.61 -24.10 -1.81
C ASN A 266 32.54 -22.93 -2.77
N ASN A 267 33.45 -23.00 -3.75
CA ASN A 267 33.86 -21.95 -4.67
C ASN A 267 32.72 -21.11 -5.25
N SER A 268 32.91 -19.80 -5.17
CA SER A 268 32.28 -18.81 -6.03
C SER A 268 32.43 -19.21 -7.50
N HIS A 269 31.37 -19.69 -8.12
CA HIS A 269 31.23 -19.70 -9.57
C HIS A 269 30.72 -18.31 -9.98
N CYS A 270 31.62 -17.32 -9.96
CA CYS A 270 31.39 -16.10 -10.72
C CYS A 270 31.62 -16.47 -12.18
N SER A 271 30.54 -16.75 -12.92
CA SER A 271 30.60 -17.06 -14.34
C SER A 271 31.14 -15.85 -15.09
N THR A 272 32.42 -15.91 -15.44
CA THR A 272 33.06 -14.99 -16.36
C THR A 272 32.49 -15.27 -17.75
N ASN A 273 31.51 -14.47 -18.18
CA ASN A 273 31.20 -14.33 -19.61
C ASN A 273 32.38 -13.60 -20.26
N LEU A 274 33.45 -14.34 -20.56
CA LEU A 274 34.49 -13.91 -21.46
C LEU A 274 33.89 -13.88 -22.87
N ILE A 275 33.48 -12.69 -23.30
CA ILE A 275 33.24 -12.39 -24.70
C ILE A 275 34.56 -12.69 -25.43
N ARG A 276 34.60 -13.79 -26.20
CA ARG A 276 35.70 -14.07 -27.13
C ARG A 276 35.63 -13.05 -28.26
N PRO A 277 36.69 -12.26 -28.52
CA PRO A 277 36.84 -11.60 -29.81
C PRO A 277 37.03 -12.69 -30.89
N LEU A 278 36.41 -12.48 -32.04
CA LEU A 278 36.58 -13.27 -33.27
C LEU A 278 38.07 -13.36 -33.69
#